data_AF-G6XFJ8-F1
#
_entry.id   AF-G6XFJ8-F1
#
_cell.length_a   1.000
_cell.length_b   1.000
_cell.length_c   1.000
_cell.angle_alpha   90.00
_cell.angle_beta   90.00
_cell.angle_gamma   90.00
#
_symmetry.space_group_name_H-M   'P 1'
#
loop_
_entity.id
_entity.type
_entity.pdbx_description
1 polymer ?
#
loop_
_entity_poly.entity_id
_entity_poly.type
_entity_poly.pdbx_seq_one_letter_code
_entity_poly.pdbx_strand_id
1 'polypeptide(L)'
;MEDRKSHAPVLDLAPRKGWDLVRAALDDLKAGYRLLPLALTLGWLDIKLRYRGSVLGPFWLTISTAVMIGAMGLIYGYLFHMDLKHYLPFLSLSLVLWGYIGAVVNDGTTVFTQSTSLFHSMRIPATLPVIRVIVRNILTLLHNVVVIAVVFAIFHVWPRESWSLLVSLPLWLLDSFALIMMIGMLGARFRDISPIMASIMQIFFFVTPVIWQPDLIYAGRQYLLLDPFYPILEILRGPLLGHDVRTSIWLAAIGQSICLWGLMTVLFCRLRARIPYWI
;
A
#
# COMPACT_ATOMS: atom_id res chain seq x y z
N MET A 1 -12.24 -27.75 52.03
CA MET A 1 -12.88 -26.49 51.62
C MET A 1 -11.89 -25.74 50.77
N GLU A 2 -12.17 -25.73 49.47
CA GLU A 2 -11.53 -24.97 48.39
C GLU A 2 -11.00 -23.60 48.83
N ASP A 3 -9.70 -23.35 48.64
CA ASP A 3 -9.25 -22.00 48.30
C ASP A 3 -8.73 -22.01 46.87
N ARG A 4 -9.65 -21.62 45.99
CA ARG A 4 -9.51 -21.46 44.56
C ARG A 4 -8.55 -20.29 44.34
N LYS A 5 -7.25 -20.58 44.34
CA LYS A 5 -6.17 -19.64 44.00
C LYS A 5 -6.64 -18.77 42.84
N SER A 6 -6.89 -17.51 43.16
CA SER A 6 -7.20 -16.48 42.20
C SER A 6 -6.01 -16.37 41.25
N HIS A 7 -6.12 -17.01 40.09
CA HIS A 7 -5.27 -16.72 38.94
C HIS A 7 -5.63 -15.30 38.46
N ALA A 8 -5.22 -14.29 39.23
CA ALA A 8 -5.00 -12.97 38.66
C ALA A 8 -4.10 -13.20 37.44
N PRO A 9 -4.42 -12.63 36.27
CA PRO A 9 -3.53 -12.73 35.12
C PRO A 9 -2.25 -12.00 35.53
N VAL A 10 -1.25 -12.75 35.99
CA VAL A 10 0.08 -12.22 36.27
C VAL A 10 0.54 -11.63 34.94
N LEU A 11 0.71 -10.31 34.93
CA LEU A 11 1.35 -9.60 33.83
C LEU A 11 2.78 -10.14 33.77
N ASP A 12 2.97 -11.22 33.01
CA ASP A 12 4.27 -11.82 32.81
C ASP A 12 5.08 -10.87 31.92
N LEU A 13 5.94 -10.10 32.59
CA LEU A 13 6.87 -9.14 31.99
C LEU A 13 8.16 -9.84 31.54
N ALA A 14 8.25 -11.17 31.62
CA ALA A 14 9.42 -11.88 31.13
C ALA A 14 9.64 -11.57 29.65
N PRO A 15 10.89 -11.25 29.25
CA PRO A 15 11.20 -11.02 27.85
C PRO A 15 10.91 -12.31 27.07
N ARG A 16 9.86 -12.29 26.25
CA ARG A 16 9.48 -13.43 25.39
C ARG A 16 10.66 -13.76 24.48
N LYS A 17 11.05 -15.04 24.42
CA LYS A 17 12.16 -15.53 23.58
C LYS A 17 11.66 -16.61 22.62
N GLY A 18 12.32 -16.72 21.46
CA GLY A 18 12.07 -17.77 20.48
C GLY A 18 10.60 -17.84 20.01
N TRP A 19 9.96 -18.99 20.22
CA TRP A 19 8.61 -19.28 19.76
C TRP A 19 7.51 -18.40 20.38
N ASP A 20 7.75 -17.85 21.57
CA ASP A 20 6.76 -16.98 22.22
C ASP A 20 6.65 -15.61 21.54
N LEU A 21 7.68 -15.16 20.82
CA LEU A 21 7.60 -13.97 19.97
C LEU A 21 6.69 -14.21 18.77
N VAL A 22 6.84 -15.37 18.13
CA VAL A 22 6.03 -15.77 16.97
C VAL A 22 4.57 -15.95 17.39
N ARG A 23 4.31 -16.64 18.52
CA ARG A 23 2.96 -16.76 19.07
C ARG A 23 2.35 -15.39 19.38
N ALA A 24 3.12 -14.50 20.00
CA ALA A 24 2.64 -13.15 20.30
C ALA A 24 2.30 -12.35 19.03
N ALA A 25 3.08 -12.50 17.96
CA ALA A 25 2.82 -11.87 16.67
C ALA A 25 1.56 -12.42 16.01
N LEU A 26 1.36 -13.74 16.04
CA LEU A 26 0.15 -14.39 15.56
C LEU A 26 -1.09 -13.99 16.37
N ASP A 27 -0.95 -13.85 17.69
CA ASP A 27 -2.04 -13.38 18.55
C ASP A 27 -2.42 -11.93 18.25
N ASP A 28 -1.44 -11.07 17.91
CA ASP A 28 -1.70 -9.70 17.46
C ASP A 28 -2.46 -9.67 16.15
N LEU A 29 -2.04 -10.48 15.17
CA LEU A 29 -2.72 -10.61 13.88
C LEU A 29 -4.17 -11.12 14.05
N LYS A 30 -4.37 -12.13 14.90
CA LYS A 30 -5.72 -12.64 15.23
C LYS A 30 -6.57 -11.57 15.93
N ALA A 31 -5.98 -10.80 16.84
CA ALA A 31 -6.67 -9.70 17.50
C ALA A 31 -7.04 -8.58 16.52
N GLY A 32 -6.13 -8.22 15.60
CA GLY A 32 -6.39 -7.29 14.51
C GLY A 32 -7.51 -7.76 13.61
N TYR A 33 -7.53 -9.05 13.25
CA TYR A 33 -8.60 -9.66 12.46
C TYR A 33 -9.97 -9.55 13.16
N ARG A 34 -10.04 -9.80 14.47
CA ARG A 34 -11.27 -9.63 15.26
C ARG A 34 -11.74 -8.18 15.33
N LEU A 35 -10.82 -7.23 15.23
CA LEU A 35 -11.09 -5.79 15.24
C LEU A 35 -11.21 -5.20 13.83
N LEU A 36 -11.33 -6.02 12.78
CA LEU A 36 -11.55 -5.55 11.42
C LEU A 36 -12.73 -4.57 11.28
N PRO A 37 -13.92 -4.82 11.87
CA PRO A 37 -15.03 -3.87 11.78
C PRO A 37 -14.69 -2.50 12.37
N LEU A 38 -13.92 -2.48 13.46
CA LEU A 38 -13.43 -1.25 14.08
C LEU A 38 -12.41 -0.55 13.17
N ALA A 39 -11.45 -1.28 12.60
CA ALA A 39 -10.48 -0.70 11.68
C ALA A 39 -11.14 -0.12 10.41
N LEU A 40 -12.16 -0.80 9.89
CA LEU A 40 -12.96 -0.34 8.74
C LEU A 40 -13.69 0.96 9.04
N THR A 41 -14.39 1.03 10.18
CA THR A 41 -15.12 2.24 10.60
C THR A 41 -14.17 3.41 10.87
N LEU A 42 -13.03 3.17 11.51
CA LEU A 42 -12.00 4.20 11.72
C LEU A 42 -11.40 4.69 10.40
N GLY A 43 -11.10 3.80 9.45
CA GLY A 43 -10.58 4.18 8.13
C GLY A 43 -11.57 5.00 7.31
N TRP A 44 -12.87 4.67 7.41
CA TRP A 44 -13.94 5.48 6.83
C TRP A 44 -14.05 6.87 7.47
N LEU A 45 -14.00 6.93 8.80
CA LEU A 45 -14.03 8.19 9.55
C LEU A 45 -12.85 9.10 9.18
N ASP A 46 -11.67 8.55 8.91
CA ASP A 46 -10.50 9.33 8.48
C ASP A 46 -10.77 10.12 7.20
N ILE A 47 -11.44 9.52 6.21
CA ILE A 47 -11.82 10.22 4.98
C ILE A 47 -12.88 11.27 5.28
N LYS A 48 -13.92 10.91 6.03
CA LYS A 48 -15.02 11.84 6.36
C LYS A 48 -14.51 13.06 7.12
N LEU A 49 -13.57 12.87 8.05
CA LEU A 49 -12.97 13.95 8.82
C LEU A 49 -12.01 14.79 7.97
N ARG A 50 -11.22 14.15 7.09
CA ARG A 50 -10.32 14.86 6.15
C ARG A 50 -11.06 15.83 5.25
N TYR A 51 -12.28 15.48 4.82
CA TYR A 51 -13.11 16.32 3.94
C TYR A 51 -14.20 17.09 4.68
N ARG A 52 -14.19 17.11 6.02
CA ARG A 52 -15.18 17.85 6.80
C ARG A 52 -15.01 19.34 6.56
N GLY A 53 -16.08 20.00 6.10
CA GLY A 53 -16.07 21.43 5.77
C GLY A 53 -15.56 21.76 4.36
N SER A 54 -15.25 20.76 3.53
CA SER A 54 -14.97 20.96 2.11
C SER A 54 -16.26 21.07 1.30
N VAL A 55 -16.33 22.04 0.38
CA VAL A 55 -17.49 22.26 -0.49
C VAL A 55 -17.71 21.11 -1.48
N LEU A 56 -16.63 20.60 -2.10
CA LEU A 56 -16.70 19.48 -3.06
C LEU A 56 -16.47 18.12 -2.39
N GLY A 57 -15.96 18.08 -1.16
CA GLY A 57 -15.69 16.84 -0.44
C GLY A 57 -14.63 15.97 -1.13
N PRO A 58 -14.78 14.63 -1.10
CA PRO A 58 -13.83 13.69 -1.70
C PRO A 58 -13.63 13.83 -3.22
N PHE A 59 -14.54 14.48 -3.94
CA PHE A 59 -14.42 14.72 -5.39
C PHE A 59 -13.18 15.53 -5.76
N TRP A 60 -12.63 16.32 -4.83
CA TRP A 60 -11.37 17.03 -5.04
C TRP A 60 -10.21 16.09 -5.40
N LEU A 61 -10.15 14.90 -4.82
CA LEU A 61 -9.13 13.91 -5.14
C LEU A 61 -9.21 13.51 -6.61
N THR A 62 -10.41 13.16 -7.06
CA THR A 62 -10.69 12.71 -8.41
C THR A 62 -10.38 13.82 -9.43
N ILE A 63 -10.77 15.06 -9.14
CA ILE A 63 -10.48 16.23 -10.00
C ILE A 63 -8.97 16.44 -10.12
N SER A 64 -8.24 16.45 -8.99
CA SER A 64 -6.78 16.64 -8.99
C SER A 64 -6.08 15.57 -9.83
N THR A 65 -6.45 14.31 -9.66
CA THR A 65 -5.90 13.19 -10.43
C THR A 65 -6.25 13.29 -11.91
N ALA A 66 -7.48 13.65 -12.25
CA ALA A 66 -7.92 13.84 -13.64
C ALA A 66 -7.17 14.97 -14.34
N VAL A 67 -6.99 16.11 -13.67
CA VAL A 67 -6.20 17.24 -14.18
C VAL A 67 -4.75 16.83 -14.39
N MET A 68 -4.15 16.11 -13.45
CA MET A 68 -2.78 15.61 -13.58
C MET A 68 -2.62 14.66 -14.78
N ILE A 69 -3.52 13.68 -14.93
CA ILE A 69 -3.51 12.74 -16.07
C ILE A 69 -3.69 13.48 -17.39
N GLY A 70 -4.63 14.42 -17.46
CA GLY A 70 -4.85 15.23 -18.66
C GLY A 70 -3.63 16.08 -19.02
N ALA A 71 -3.06 16.78 -18.05
CA ALA A 71 -1.88 17.62 -18.26
C ALA A 71 -0.66 16.81 -18.68
N MET A 72 -0.28 15.77 -17.91
CA MET A 72 0.87 14.92 -18.26
C MET A 72 0.63 14.17 -19.57
N GLY A 73 -0.58 13.66 -19.78
CA GLY A 73 -0.94 12.93 -20.99
C GLY A 73 -0.79 13.76 -22.25
N LEU A 74 -1.25 15.02 -22.22
CA LEU A 74 -1.10 15.95 -23.33
C LEU A 74 0.37 16.36 -23.53
N ILE A 75 1.07 16.74 -22.46
CA ILE A 75 2.47 17.18 -22.54
C ILE A 75 3.37 16.07 -23.08
N TYR A 76 3.33 14.88 -22.47
CA TYR A 76 4.19 13.77 -22.85
C TYR A 76 3.74 13.09 -24.14
N GLY A 77 2.44 13.01 -24.40
CA GLY A 77 1.92 12.54 -25.68
C GLY A 77 2.43 13.38 -26.84
N TYR A 78 2.42 14.71 -26.70
CA TYR A 78 2.96 15.63 -27.70
C TYR A 78 4.49 15.57 -27.78
N LEU A 79 5.18 15.65 -26.64
CA LEU A 79 6.65 15.67 -26.59
C LEU A 79 7.28 14.41 -27.17
N PHE A 80 6.73 13.24 -26.85
CA PHE A 80 7.25 11.95 -27.30
C PHE A 80 6.53 11.40 -28.54
N HIS A 81 5.65 12.18 -29.16
CA HIS A 81 4.92 11.81 -30.38
C HIS A 81 4.17 10.47 -30.24
N MET A 82 3.61 10.21 -29.05
CA MET A 82 2.91 8.97 -28.74
C MET A 82 1.43 9.09 -29.08
N ASP A 83 0.82 7.98 -29.54
CA ASP A 83 -0.62 7.94 -29.74
C ASP A 83 -1.35 8.02 -28.39
N LEU A 84 -2.10 9.12 -28.19
CA LEU A 84 -2.86 9.36 -26.96
C LEU A 84 -3.85 8.24 -26.68
N LYS A 85 -4.38 7.55 -27.71
CA LYS A 85 -5.33 6.46 -27.53
C LYS A 85 -4.74 5.28 -26.76
N HIS A 86 -3.44 5.04 -26.90
CA HIS A 86 -2.73 3.97 -26.20
C HIS A 86 -2.06 4.51 -24.93
N TYR A 87 -1.55 5.74 -24.99
CA TYR A 87 -0.78 6.33 -23.91
C TYR A 87 -1.63 6.77 -22.72
N LEU A 88 -2.79 7.42 -22.93
CA LEU A 88 -3.62 7.91 -21.82
C LEU A 88 -4.20 6.79 -20.95
N PRO A 89 -4.73 5.68 -21.49
CA PRO A 89 -5.14 4.53 -20.68
C PRO A 89 -3.98 3.97 -19.85
N PHE A 90 -2.80 3.80 -20.46
CA PHE A 90 -1.59 3.37 -19.75
C PHE A 90 -1.20 4.33 -18.62
N LEU A 91 -1.16 5.64 -18.91
CA LEU A 91 -0.74 6.67 -17.97
C LEU A 91 -1.73 6.82 -16.82
N SER A 92 -3.03 6.83 -17.11
CA SER A 92 -4.09 6.96 -16.11
C SER A 92 -4.03 5.82 -15.09
N LEU A 93 -3.90 4.58 -15.57
CA LEU A 93 -3.79 3.41 -14.72
C LEU A 93 -2.49 3.43 -13.90
N SER A 94 -1.37 3.76 -14.55
CA SER A 94 -0.06 3.82 -13.89
C SER A 94 -0.01 4.89 -12.80
N LEU A 95 -0.54 6.09 -13.04
CA LEU A 95 -0.55 7.19 -12.07
C LEU A 95 -1.46 6.91 -10.87
N VAL A 96 -2.61 6.28 -11.08
CA VAL A 96 -3.53 5.94 -9.99
C VAL A 96 -2.95 4.82 -9.11
N LEU A 97 -2.40 3.77 -9.72
CA LEU A 97 -1.73 2.69 -8.98
C LEU A 97 -0.48 3.21 -8.24
N TRP A 98 0.32 4.05 -8.89
CA TRP A 98 1.48 4.70 -8.27
C TRP A 98 1.07 5.60 -7.10
N GLY A 99 0.01 6.40 -7.27
CA GLY A 99 -0.53 7.25 -6.21
C GLY A 99 -0.93 6.46 -4.98
N TYR A 100 -1.51 5.27 -5.15
CA TYR A 100 -1.81 4.38 -4.03
C TYR A 100 -0.53 3.86 -3.34
N ILE A 101 0.46 3.37 -4.10
CA ILE A 101 1.72 2.88 -3.51
C ILE A 101 2.43 4.02 -2.76
N GLY A 102 2.48 5.21 -3.36
CA GLY A 102 2.99 6.42 -2.74
C GLY A 102 2.28 6.74 -1.42
N ALA A 103 0.94 6.68 -1.39
CA ALA A 103 0.17 6.90 -0.17
C ALA A 103 0.47 5.81 0.89
N VAL A 104 0.48 4.53 0.52
CA VAL A 104 0.80 3.40 1.40
C VAL A 104 2.18 3.56 2.04
N VAL A 105 3.20 3.89 1.26
CA VAL A 105 4.57 4.08 1.75
C VAL A 105 4.64 5.28 2.70
N ASN A 106 4.16 6.45 2.26
CA ASN A 106 4.28 7.68 3.04
C ASN A 106 3.42 7.64 4.32
N ASP A 107 2.18 7.19 4.24
CA ASP A 107 1.31 7.04 5.41
C ASP A 107 1.83 5.96 6.35
N GLY A 108 2.46 4.92 5.80
CA GLY A 108 3.13 3.90 6.59
C GLY A 108 4.19 4.47 7.52
N THR A 109 4.94 5.49 7.11
CA THR A 109 5.98 6.11 7.96
C THR A 109 5.45 6.74 9.24
N THR A 110 4.16 7.11 9.28
CA THR A 110 3.54 7.82 10.43
C THR A 110 2.38 7.06 11.06
N VAL A 111 2.12 5.81 10.65
CA VAL A 111 0.95 5.02 11.08
C VAL A 111 0.84 4.88 12.60
N PHE A 112 1.96 4.63 13.28
CA PHE A 112 1.98 4.44 14.73
C PHE A 112 1.98 5.76 15.49
N THR A 113 2.72 6.77 15.01
CA THR A 113 2.79 8.09 15.67
C THR A 113 1.47 8.86 15.56
N GLN A 114 0.71 8.67 14.47
CA GLN A 114 -0.65 9.21 14.35
C GLN A 114 -1.67 8.47 15.24
N SER A 115 -1.32 7.29 15.73
CA SER A 115 -2.19 6.44 16.55
C SER A 115 -1.81 6.47 18.04
N THR A 116 -0.86 7.32 18.45
CA THR A 116 -0.36 7.42 19.83
C THR A 116 -1.47 7.57 20.88
N SER A 117 -2.47 8.41 20.61
CA SER A 117 -3.61 8.60 21.52
C SER A 117 -4.42 7.32 21.75
N LEU A 118 -4.58 6.47 20.72
CA LEU A 118 -5.26 5.19 20.84
C LEU A 118 -4.44 4.19 21.67
N PHE A 119 -3.12 4.17 21.49
CA PHE A 119 -2.23 3.30 22.26
C PHE A 119 -2.17 3.68 23.75
N HIS A 120 -2.24 4.97 24.09
CA HIS A 120 -2.28 5.41 25.48
C HIS A 120 -3.65 5.23 26.14
N SER A 121 -4.74 5.31 25.38
CA SER A 121 -6.10 5.22 25.93
C SER A 121 -6.51 3.76 26.22
N MET A 122 -6.04 2.81 25.41
CA MET A 122 -6.43 1.40 25.54
C MET A 122 -5.41 0.46 24.88
N ARG A 123 -5.38 -0.79 25.33
CA ARG A 123 -4.48 -1.81 24.77
C ARG A 123 -5.00 -2.32 23.43
N ILE A 124 -4.49 -1.76 22.33
CA ILE A 124 -4.82 -2.19 20.96
C ILE A 124 -3.68 -3.00 20.32
N PRO A 125 -3.99 -3.95 19.42
CA PRO A 125 -2.97 -4.65 18.64
C PRO A 125 -2.31 -3.70 17.64
N ALA A 126 -1.03 -3.91 17.36
CA ALA A 126 -0.26 -3.07 16.43
C ALA A 126 -0.77 -3.15 14.99
N THR A 127 -1.47 -4.24 14.66
CA THR A 127 -2.09 -4.48 13.35
C THR A 127 -3.32 -3.60 13.08
N LEU A 128 -4.02 -3.11 14.11
CA LEU A 128 -5.21 -2.28 13.94
C LEU A 128 -4.94 -0.95 13.19
N PRO A 129 -3.97 -0.10 13.61
CA PRO A 129 -3.70 1.15 12.90
C PRO A 129 -3.19 0.91 11.48
N VAL A 130 -2.49 -0.20 11.22
CA VAL A 130 -2.05 -0.61 9.87
C VAL A 130 -3.25 -0.87 8.97
N ILE A 131 -4.22 -1.68 9.43
CA ILE A 131 -5.43 -1.98 8.66
C ILE A 131 -6.24 -0.70 8.42
N ARG A 132 -6.38 0.18 9.43
CA ARG A 132 -7.06 1.48 9.28
C ARG A 132 -6.47 2.31 8.12
N VAL A 133 -5.14 2.38 8.03
CA VAL A 133 -4.46 3.10 6.94
C VAL A 133 -4.70 2.44 5.58
N ILE A 134 -4.63 1.12 5.50
CA ILE A 134 -4.93 0.38 4.25
C ILE A 134 -6.34 0.67 3.78
N VAL A 135 -7.33 0.58 4.68
CA VAL A 135 -8.74 0.86 4.35
C VAL A 135 -8.89 2.26 3.80
N ARG A 136 -8.30 3.27 4.46
CA ARG A 136 -8.32 4.66 3.98
C ARG A 136 -7.72 4.81 2.58
N ASN A 137 -6.61 4.12 2.30
CA ASN A 137 -5.94 4.20 1.01
C ASN A 137 -6.68 3.41 -0.08
N ILE A 138 -7.32 2.29 0.25
CA ILE A 138 -8.23 1.57 -0.66
C ILE A 138 -9.43 2.44 -1.01
N LEU A 139 -10.05 3.10 -0.03
CA LEU A 139 -11.18 4.01 -0.30
C LEU A 139 -10.75 5.18 -1.20
N THR A 140 -9.54 5.72 -1.02
CA THR A 140 -8.96 6.75 -1.89
C THR A 140 -8.70 6.22 -3.29
N LEU A 141 -8.19 5.00 -3.43
CA LEU A 141 -8.02 4.32 -4.71
C LEU A 141 -9.36 4.15 -5.42
N LEU A 142 -10.40 3.66 -4.74
CA LEU A 142 -11.73 3.47 -5.31
C LEU A 142 -12.32 4.77 -5.89
N HIS A 143 -12.08 5.92 -5.25
CA HIS A 143 -12.48 7.23 -5.80
C HIS A 143 -11.71 7.60 -7.07
N ASN A 144 -10.43 7.20 -7.17
CA ASN A 144 -9.59 7.48 -8.33
C ASN A 144 -9.80 6.48 -9.48
N VAL A 145 -10.31 5.28 -9.20
CA VAL A 145 -10.72 4.30 -10.24
C VAL A 145 -11.75 4.90 -11.19
N VAL A 146 -12.60 5.83 -10.72
CA VAL A 146 -13.54 6.56 -11.57
C VAL A 146 -12.82 7.27 -12.72
N VAL A 147 -11.64 7.86 -12.48
CA VAL A 147 -10.85 8.52 -13.53
C VAL A 147 -10.39 7.52 -14.58
N ILE A 148 -9.91 6.35 -14.16
CA ILE A 148 -9.50 5.26 -15.06
C ILE A 148 -10.70 4.84 -15.91
N ALA A 149 -11.85 4.60 -15.29
CA ALA A 149 -13.07 4.16 -15.97
C ALA A 149 -13.51 5.17 -17.04
N VAL A 150 -13.46 6.47 -16.74
CA VAL A 150 -13.78 7.53 -17.71
C VAL A 150 -12.79 7.53 -18.88
N VAL A 151 -11.49 7.44 -18.62
CA VAL A 151 -10.46 7.38 -19.68
C VAL A 151 -10.65 6.14 -20.56
N PHE A 152 -10.91 4.98 -19.96
CA PHE A 152 -11.12 3.73 -20.68
C PHE A 152 -12.38 3.78 -21.54
N ALA A 153 -13.45 4.41 -21.04
CA ALA A 153 -14.68 4.62 -21.80
C ALA A 153 -14.47 5.54 -23.02
N ILE A 154 -13.71 6.64 -22.86
CA ILE A 154 -13.40 7.59 -23.95
C ILE A 154 -12.57 6.92 -25.05
N PHE A 155 -11.60 6.09 -24.68
CA PHE A 155 -10.69 5.43 -25.63
C PHE A 155 -11.12 4.01 -26.03
N HIS A 156 -12.30 3.55 -25.60
CA HIS A 156 -12.84 2.21 -25.85
C HIS A 156 -11.87 1.07 -25.50
N VAL A 157 -11.13 1.22 -24.40
CA VAL A 157 -10.24 0.17 -23.88
C VAL A 157 -11.02 -0.73 -22.93
N TRP A 158 -11.07 -2.02 -23.26
CA TRP A 158 -11.74 -3.03 -22.45
C TRP A 158 -10.71 -4.02 -21.93
N PRO A 159 -10.67 -4.28 -20.60
CA PRO A 159 -9.82 -5.33 -20.05
C PRO A 159 -10.11 -6.66 -20.73
N ARG A 160 -9.07 -7.31 -21.24
CA ARG A 160 -9.12 -8.67 -21.77
C ARG A 160 -8.38 -9.57 -20.77
N GLU A 161 -8.93 -10.73 -20.45
CA GLU A 161 -8.32 -11.71 -19.52
C GLU A 161 -8.13 -11.20 -18.08
N SER A 162 -9.22 -10.76 -17.44
CA SER A 162 -9.22 -10.28 -16.05
C SER A 162 -9.07 -11.35 -14.97
N TRP A 163 -8.89 -12.64 -15.34
CA TRP A 163 -8.79 -13.74 -14.36
C TRP A 163 -7.56 -13.58 -13.45
N SER A 164 -6.47 -13.05 -14.00
CA SER A 164 -5.22 -12.81 -13.29
C SER A 164 -5.34 -11.75 -12.19
N LEU A 165 -6.32 -10.84 -12.30
CA LEU A 165 -6.63 -9.85 -11.26
C LEU A 165 -7.12 -10.47 -9.96
N LEU A 166 -7.72 -11.68 -10.03
CA LEU A 166 -8.13 -12.42 -8.83
C LEU A 166 -6.93 -12.80 -7.95
N VAL A 167 -5.72 -12.87 -8.53
CA VAL A 167 -4.49 -13.20 -7.82
C VAL A 167 -3.66 -11.94 -7.55
N SER A 168 -3.51 -11.06 -8.54
CA SER A 168 -2.64 -9.87 -8.38
C SER A 168 -3.22 -8.82 -7.43
N LEU A 169 -4.54 -8.61 -7.39
CA LEU A 169 -5.15 -7.65 -6.45
C LEU A 169 -4.96 -8.07 -4.98
N PRO A 170 -5.30 -9.30 -4.55
CA PRO A 170 -5.03 -9.72 -3.18
C PRO A 170 -3.54 -9.67 -2.83
N LEU A 171 -2.65 -10.08 -3.73
CA LEU A 171 -1.21 -10.01 -3.51
C LEU A 171 -0.76 -8.58 -3.22
N TRP A 172 -1.19 -7.62 -4.04
CA TRP A 172 -0.84 -6.21 -3.85
C TRP A 172 -1.38 -5.59 -2.55
N LEU A 173 -2.60 -5.96 -2.15
CA LEU A 173 -3.17 -5.53 -0.87
C LEU A 173 -2.43 -6.15 0.33
N LEU A 174 -2.05 -7.41 0.22
CA LEU A 174 -1.23 -8.10 1.22
C LEU A 174 0.16 -7.48 1.34
N ASP A 175 0.79 -7.15 0.21
CA ASP A 175 2.09 -6.47 0.20
C ASP A 175 2.00 -5.07 0.79
N SER A 176 0.89 -4.35 0.57
CA SER A 176 0.62 -3.05 1.21
C SER A 176 0.62 -3.17 2.74
N PHE A 177 0.04 -4.25 3.28
CA PHE A 177 0.06 -4.52 4.71
C PHE A 177 1.47 -4.77 5.23
N ALA A 178 2.24 -5.62 4.54
CA ALA A 178 3.61 -5.90 4.93
C ALA A 178 4.50 -4.64 4.89
N LEU A 179 4.31 -3.81 3.86
CA LEU A 179 5.05 -2.57 3.65
C LEU A 179 4.74 -1.52 4.74
N ILE A 180 3.46 -1.26 5.02
CA ILE A 180 3.06 -0.31 6.09
C ILE A 180 3.57 -0.80 7.44
N MET A 181 3.46 -2.10 7.71
CA MET A 181 3.91 -2.64 8.99
C MET A 181 5.41 -2.47 9.17
N MET A 182 6.19 -2.80 8.14
CA MET A 182 7.64 -2.66 8.14
C MET A 182 8.09 -1.20 8.28
N ILE A 183 7.62 -0.33 7.39
CA ILE A 183 7.99 1.09 7.37
C ILE A 183 7.47 1.80 8.62
N GLY A 184 6.29 1.44 9.11
CA GLY A 184 5.73 2.00 10.33
C GLY A 184 6.58 1.72 11.55
N MET A 185 7.09 0.50 11.72
CA MET A 185 8.00 0.20 12.84
C MET A 185 9.28 1.03 12.76
N LEU A 186 9.82 1.23 11.55
CA LEU A 186 11.00 2.07 11.35
C LEU A 186 10.70 3.55 11.59
N GLY A 187 9.57 4.05 11.11
CA GLY A 187 9.12 5.44 11.28
C GLY A 187 8.75 5.80 12.71
N ALA A 188 8.19 4.85 13.48
CA ALA A 188 7.99 5.01 14.91
C ALA A 188 9.33 5.19 15.64
N ARG A 189 10.36 4.44 15.24
CA ARG A 189 11.70 4.53 15.84
C ARG A 189 12.47 5.78 15.40
N PHE A 190 12.41 6.11 14.12
CA PHE A 190 13.22 7.15 13.46
C PHE A 190 12.31 8.07 12.64
N ARG A 191 12.21 9.33 13.06
CA ARG A 191 11.35 10.32 12.39
C ARG A 191 11.86 10.70 10.99
N ASP A 192 13.16 10.55 10.75
CA ASP A 192 13.80 10.84 9.46
C ASP A 192 13.37 9.87 8.34
N ILE A 193 12.77 8.72 8.70
CA ILE A 193 12.27 7.76 7.71
C ILE A 193 11.16 8.39 6.85
N SER A 194 10.37 9.32 7.39
CA SER A 194 9.29 9.97 6.62
C SER A 194 9.83 10.78 5.41
N PRO A 195 10.72 11.77 5.59
CA PRO A 195 11.30 12.49 4.45
C PRO A 195 12.19 11.61 3.56
N ILE A 196 12.87 10.60 4.11
CA ILE A 196 13.67 9.65 3.30
C ILE A 196 12.75 8.86 2.35
N MET A 197 11.65 8.29 2.86
CA MET A 197 10.72 7.52 2.03
C MET A 197 10.04 8.40 0.99
N ALA A 198 9.69 9.64 1.32
CA ALA A 198 9.15 10.60 0.35
C ALA A 198 10.14 10.83 -0.81
N SER A 199 11.43 10.98 -0.51
CA SER A 199 12.50 11.16 -1.50
C SER A 199 12.71 9.90 -2.35
N ILE A 200 12.69 8.73 -1.72
CA ILE A 200 12.77 7.42 -2.40
C ILE A 200 11.61 7.27 -3.38
N MET A 201 10.37 7.55 -2.94
CA MET A 201 9.20 7.48 -3.83
C MET A 201 9.32 8.47 -4.99
N GLN A 202 9.88 9.66 -4.78
CA GLN A 202 10.13 10.60 -5.87
C GLN A 202 11.13 10.06 -6.91
N ILE A 203 12.22 9.41 -6.46
CA ILE A 203 13.19 8.79 -7.37
C ILE A 203 12.54 7.63 -8.15
N PHE A 204 11.85 6.73 -7.45
CA PHE A 204 11.23 5.58 -8.09
C PHE A 204 10.09 5.96 -9.05
N PHE A 205 9.44 7.10 -8.87
CA PHE A 205 8.45 7.59 -9.85
C PHE A 205 9.04 7.74 -11.26
N PHE A 206 10.32 8.11 -11.37
CA PHE A 206 11.01 8.24 -12.65
C PHE A 206 11.69 6.94 -13.10
N VAL A 207 12.23 6.16 -12.15
CA VAL A 207 12.93 4.89 -12.44
C VAL A 207 11.95 3.79 -12.83
N THR A 208 10.81 3.71 -12.16
CA THR A 208 9.75 2.76 -12.48
C THR A 208 9.00 3.25 -13.72
N PRO A 209 8.62 2.36 -14.65
CA PRO A 209 7.81 2.71 -15.82
C PRO A 209 6.39 3.17 -15.43
N VAL A 210 6.25 4.38 -14.89
CA VAL A 210 4.97 5.00 -14.50
C VAL A 210 4.50 5.99 -15.56
N ILE A 211 5.38 6.93 -15.95
CA ILE A 211 5.09 7.93 -16.98
C ILE A 211 5.41 7.40 -18.38
N TRP A 212 6.38 6.49 -18.49
CA TRP A 212 6.92 6.01 -19.76
C TRP A 212 6.65 4.50 -19.92
N GLN A 213 6.50 4.05 -21.16
CA GLN A 213 6.19 2.66 -21.47
C GLN A 213 7.44 1.77 -21.40
N PRO A 214 7.37 0.55 -20.82
CA PRO A 214 8.52 -0.36 -20.73
C PRO A 214 9.19 -0.69 -22.07
N ASP A 215 8.46 -0.59 -23.18
CA ASP A 215 8.95 -0.89 -24.53
C ASP A 215 9.89 0.19 -25.10
N LEU A 216 9.96 1.37 -24.48
CA LEU A 216 10.89 2.43 -24.87
C LEU A 216 12.36 2.08 -24.55
N ILE A 217 12.60 1.12 -23.65
CA ILE A 217 13.95 0.67 -23.28
C ILE A 217 14.34 -0.54 -24.13
N TYR A 218 15.25 -0.31 -25.08
CA TYR A 218 15.79 -1.36 -25.95
C TYR A 218 16.90 -2.21 -25.28
N ALA A 219 17.72 -1.61 -24.43
CA ALA A 219 18.82 -2.28 -23.73
C ALA A 219 18.60 -2.25 -22.21
N GLY A 220 18.76 -3.39 -21.53
CA GLY A 220 18.65 -3.46 -20.07
C GLY A 220 17.22 -3.61 -19.53
N ARG A 221 16.22 -3.93 -20.37
CA ARG A 221 14.83 -4.19 -19.95
C ARG A 221 14.72 -5.24 -18.83
N GLN A 222 15.66 -6.19 -18.77
CA GLN A 222 15.73 -7.20 -17.71
C GLN A 222 15.99 -6.60 -16.31
N TYR A 223 16.66 -5.45 -16.21
CA TYR A 223 16.92 -4.79 -14.93
C TYR A 223 15.66 -4.19 -14.30
N LEU A 224 14.59 -4.00 -15.09
CA LEU A 224 13.28 -3.59 -14.55
C LEU A 224 12.71 -4.66 -13.60
N LEU A 225 13.12 -5.93 -13.73
CA LEU A 225 12.71 -6.97 -12.78
C LEU A 225 13.34 -6.80 -11.39
N LEU A 226 14.41 -6.01 -11.27
CA LEU A 226 15.06 -5.69 -10.00
C LEU A 226 14.41 -4.49 -9.28
N ASP A 227 13.62 -3.69 -10.01
CA ASP A 227 12.85 -2.61 -9.42
C ASP A 227 11.80 -3.21 -8.46
N PRO A 228 11.77 -2.81 -7.18
CA PRO A 228 10.84 -3.35 -6.19
C PRO A 228 9.36 -3.05 -6.47
N PHE A 229 9.04 -2.05 -7.30
CA PHE A 229 7.66 -1.66 -7.60
C PHE A 229 7.18 -2.14 -8.96
N TYR A 230 8.07 -2.27 -9.95
CA TYR A 230 7.67 -2.58 -11.32
C TYR A 230 6.93 -3.93 -11.48
N PRO A 231 7.44 -5.08 -10.98
CA PRO A 231 6.78 -6.36 -11.21
C PRO A 231 5.36 -6.41 -10.63
N ILE A 232 5.16 -5.85 -9.43
CA ILE A 232 3.85 -5.78 -8.77
C ILE A 232 2.89 -4.83 -9.51
N LEU A 233 3.39 -3.69 -10.02
CA LEU A 233 2.58 -2.79 -10.84
C LEU A 233 2.17 -3.44 -12.17
N GLU A 234 3.08 -4.18 -12.80
CA GLU A 234 2.86 -4.77 -14.12
C GLU A 234 1.86 -5.93 -14.09
N ILE A 235 1.86 -6.77 -13.05
CA ILE A 235 0.84 -7.83 -12.88
C ILE A 235 -0.59 -7.29 -12.66
N LEU A 236 -0.74 -6.04 -12.23
CA LEU A 236 -2.03 -5.36 -12.14
C LEU A 236 -2.39 -4.67 -13.45
N ARG A 237 -1.40 -4.01 -14.05
CA ARG A 237 -1.58 -3.17 -15.23
C ARG A 237 -1.80 -3.96 -16.51
N GLY A 238 -0.99 -4.98 -16.77
CA GLY A 238 -1.05 -5.77 -18.01
C GLY A 238 -2.46 -6.27 -18.34
N PRO A 239 -3.13 -7.00 -17.42
CA PRO A 239 -4.48 -7.52 -17.67
C PRO A 239 -5.53 -6.43 -17.90
N LEU A 240 -5.41 -5.30 -17.20
CA LEU A 240 -6.33 -4.17 -17.37
C LEU A 240 -6.18 -3.47 -18.71
N LEU A 241 -4.97 -3.46 -19.28
CA LEU A 241 -4.69 -2.95 -20.62
C LEU A 241 -4.92 -4.01 -21.72
N GLY A 242 -5.24 -5.26 -21.34
CA GLY A 242 -5.45 -6.38 -22.27
C GLY A 242 -4.16 -6.99 -22.82
N HIS A 243 -3.04 -6.86 -22.08
CA HIS A 243 -1.75 -7.45 -22.40
C HIS A 243 -1.45 -8.66 -21.51
N ASP A 244 -0.89 -9.70 -22.11
CA ASP A 244 -0.41 -10.86 -21.36
C ASP A 244 0.87 -10.55 -20.59
N VAL A 245 0.87 -10.84 -19.30
CA VAL A 245 2.01 -10.62 -18.43
C VAL A 245 2.96 -11.83 -18.52
N ARG A 246 4.22 -11.56 -18.84
CA ARG A 246 5.27 -12.60 -18.96
C ARG A 246 5.47 -13.31 -17.62
N THR A 247 5.74 -14.62 -17.67
CA THR A 247 5.98 -15.44 -16.47
C THR A 247 7.15 -14.95 -15.62
N SER A 248 8.17 -14.35 -16.22
CA SER A 248 9.31 -13.76 -15.50
C SER A 248 8.88 -12.62 -14.57
N ILE A 249 7.89 -11.82 -14.96
CA ILE A 249 7.35 -10.71 -14.16
C ILE A 249 6.58 -11.27 -12.97
N TRP A 250 5.79 -12.33 -13.17
CA TRP A 250 5.12 -13.04 -12.09
C TRP A 250 6.09 -13.62 -11.06
N LEU A 251 7.15 -14.28 -11.52
CA LEU A 251 8.17 -14.84 -10.63
C LEU A 251 8.90 -13.74 -9.85
N ALA A 252 9.22 -12.62 -10.50
CA ALA A 252 9.84 -11.47 -9.84
C ALA A 252 8.89 -10.87 -8.78
N ALA A 253 7.62 -10.66 -9.11
CA ALA A 253 6.62 -10.13 -8.18
C ALA A 253 6.46 -11.04 -6.96
N ILE A 254 6.23 -12.34 -7.17
CA ILE A 254 6.09 -13.31 -6.07
C ILE A 254 7.38 -13.37 -5.23
N GLY A 255 8.56 -13.39 -5.87
CA GLY A 255 9.85 -13.40 -5.17
C GLY A 255 10.04 -12.16 -4.29
N GLN A 256 9.69 -10.98 -4.81
CA GLN A 256 9.72 -9.72 -4.07
C GLN A 256 8.72 -9.71 -2.91
N SER A 257 7.49 -10.18 -3.12
CA SER A 257 6.47 -10.31 -2.07
C SER A 257 6.94 -11.27 -0.96
N ILE A 258 7.51 -12.43 -1.29
CA ILE A 258 8.05 -13.37 -0.31
C ILE A 258 9.18 -12.72 0.51
N CYS A 259 10.07 -11.99 -0.15
CA CYS A 259 11.16 -11.27 0.54
C CYS A 259 10.61 -10.21 1.50
N LEU A 260 9.63 -9.41 1.04
CA LEU A 260 8.96 -8.37 1.83
C LEU A 260 8.27 -8.96 3.06
N TRP A 261 7.51 -10.04 2.89
CA TRP A 261 6.82 -10.73 3.99
C TRP A 261 7.79 -11.39 4.96
N GLY A 262 8.88 -11.97 4.47
CA GLY A 262 9.95 -12.51 5.30
C GLY A 262 10.59 -11.44 6.18
N LEU A 263 10.99 -10.33 5.57
CA LEU A 263 11.60 -9.19 6.27
C LEU A 263 10.63 -8.57 7.28
N MET A 264 9.37 -8.36 6.88
CA MET A 264 8.33 -7.84 7.76
C MET A 264 8.12 -8.75 8.97
N THR A 265 8.02 -10.07 8.77
CA THR A 265 7.78 -11.04 9.86
C THR A 265 8.92 -11.03 10.87
N VAL A 266 10.17 -11.00 10.38
CA VAL A 266 11.37 -10.94 11.24
C VAL A 266 11.38 -9.64 12.06
N LEU A 267 11.14 -8.50 11.41
CA LEU A 267 11.10 -7.21 12.09
C LEU A 267 9.94 -7.14 13.09
N PHE A 268 8.76 -7.65 12.72
CA PHE A 268 7.59 -7.62 13.59
C PHE A 268 7.78 -8.47 14.84
N CYS A 269 8.27 -9.69 14.69
CA CYS A 269 8.58 -10.56 15.83
C CYS A 269 9.59 -9.92 16.80
N ARG A 270 10.55 -9.14 16.29
CA ARG A 270 11.62 -8.53 17.10
C ARG A 270 11.26 -7.18 17.70
N LEU A 271 10.54 -6.34 16.96
CA LEU A 271 10.36 -4.92 17.28
C LEU A 271 8.97 -4.58 17.82
N ARG A 272 7.96 -5.46 17.66
CA ARG A 272 6.57 -5.20 18.11
C ARG A 272 6.47 -4.70 19.55
N ALA A 273 7.18 -5.35 20.48
CA ALA A 273 7.12 -5.00 21.90
C ALA A 273 7.69 -3.61 22.20
N ARG A 274 8.47 -3.03 21.28
CA ARG A 274 9.10 -1.72 21.42
C ARG A 274 8.25 -0.58 20.86
N ILE A 275 7.24 -0.87 20.03
CA ILE A 275 6.39 0.14 19.39
C ILE A 275 5.80 1.12 20.43
N PRO A 276 5.20 0.69 21.56
CA PRO A 276 4.64 1.61 22.55
C PRO A 276 5.65 2.50 23.26
N TYR A 277 6.95 2.17 23.20
CA TYR A 277 8.01 2.98 23.80
C TYR A 277 8.58 4.04 22.84
N TRP A 278 8.29 3.90 21.55
CA TRP A 278 8.81 4.81 20.51
C TRP A 278 7.82 5.90 20.11
N ILE A 279 6.53 5.65 20.33
CA ILE A 279 5.44 6.58 20.10
C ILE A 279 5.19 7.48 21.31
#